data_AF-A0A7X8Q4H9-F1
#
_entry.id   AF-A0A7X8Q4H9-F1
#
_cell.length_a   1.000
_cell.length_b   1.000
_cell.length_c   1.000
_cell.angle_alpha   90.00
_cell.angle_beta   90.00
_cell.angle_gamma   90.00
#
_symmetry.space_group_name_H-M   'P 1'
#
loop_
_entity.id
_entity.type
_entity.pdbx_description
1 polymer ?
#
loop_
_entity_poly.entity_id
_entity_poly.type
_entity_poly.pdbx_seq_one_letter_code
_entity_poly.pdbx_strand_id
1 'polypeptide(L)'
;MMRQELENVRKEVISGIELERILRLPVAEKFRLLEYIKLIAQEAAYAEEYTYFRLKESPNYEKDRTYKLLAPLLVHDVSFDDMRRIILNYLYKFQMSDTYYSKFAILGIGVLFIKRGIDSYTIFHTLLCMLGVHFLTENLRFAGYKLAFEEEIKIDSIIRYKEYENTYRNTKYHLLALGLLHREEGKAAMDEFMLHHCKEEKVQLLYHILSELPPGEYRLATFNSLLVGGDDYDNMILAGLYSVIRKSTLMVSHYMMNSMIGKYSHFDLRPERVEAEAREILASMKSKLGLQ
;
A
#
# COMPACT_ATOMS: atom_id res chain seq x y z
N MET A 1 20.84 12.02 -14.22
CA MET A 1 20.90 10.59 -13.87
C MET A 1 21.55 9.83 -15.02
N MET A 2 22.54 8.98 -14.75
CA MET A 2 23.19 8.20 -15.81
C MET A 2 22.22 7.13 -16.33
N ARG A 3 22.29 6.81 -17.63
CA ARG A 3 21.39 5.83 -18.29
C ARG A 3 21.32 4.47 -17.56
N GLN A 4 22.44 4.04 -16.98
CA GLN A 4 22.53 2.79 -16.22
C GLN A 4 21.77 2.84 -14.88
N GLU A 5 21.77 3.98 -14.20
CA GLU A 5 21.07 4.17 -12.93
C GLU A 5 19.55 4.13 -13.14
N LEU A 6 19.07 4.81 -14.20
CA LEU A 6 17.66 4.78 -14.58
C LEU A 6 17.18 3.37 -14.91
N GLU A 7 17.99 2.59 -15.62
CA GLU A 7 17.66 1.20 -15.95
C GLU A 7 17.60 0.31 -14.70
N ASN A 8 18.49 0.52 -13.74
CA ASN A 8 18.47 -0.21 -12.47
C ASN A 8 17.22 0.15 -11.65
N VAL A 9 16.89 1.44 -11.52
CA VAL A 9 15.67 1.89 -10.85
C VAL A 9 14.44 1.31 -11.54
N ARG A 10 14.38 1.34 -12.87
CA ARG A 10 13.27 0.76 -13.63
C ARG A 10 13.09 -0.72 -13.32
N LYS A 11 14.17 -1.51 -13.38
CA LYS A 11 14.13 -2.95 -13.09
C LYS A 11 13.62 -3.24 -11.69
N GLU A 12 14.09 -2.47 -10.71
CA GLU A 12 13.68 -2.60 -9.33
C GLU A 12 12.19 -2.27 -9.12
N VAL A 13 11.72 -1.14 -9.69
CA VAL A 13 10.33 -0.69 -9.58
C VAL A 13 9.35 -1.69 -10.21
N ILE A 14 9.68 -2.25 -11.38
CA ILE A 14 8.78 -3.18 -12.09
C ILE A 14 8.92 -4.63 -11.61
N SER A 15 9.93 -4.94 -10.78
CA SER A 15 10.18 -6.32 -10.35
C SER A 15 9.01 -6.86 -9.51
N GLY A 16 8.43 -7.97 -9.97
CA GLY A 16 7.24 -8.59 -9.36
C GLY A 16 5.91 -8.11 -9.94
N ILE A 17 5.92 -7.23 -10.95
CA ILE A 17 4.72 -6.74 -11.63
C ILE A 17 4.58 -7.40 -13.01
N GLU A 18 3.42 -8.00 -13.27
CA GLU A 18 3.06 -8.71 -14.50
C GLU A 18 2.65 -7.72 -15.60
N LEU A 19 3.64 -7.15 -16.29
CA LEU A 19 3.43 -6.13 -17.32
C LEU A 19 2.62 -6.65 -18.52
N GLU A 20 2.64 -7.95 -18.80
CA GLU A 20 1.85 -8.57 -19.86
C GLU A 20 0.34 -8.37 -19.68
N ARG A 21 -0.14 -8.21 -18.44
CA ARG A 21 -1.55 -7.97 -18.15
C ARG A 21 -1.99 -6.60 -18.63
N ILE A 22 -1.13 -5.58 -18.49
CA ILE A 22 -1.34 -4.23 -19.03
C ILE A 22 -1.40 -4.29 -20.57
N LEU A 23 -0.51 -5.08 -21.18
CA LEU A 23 -0.43 -5.19 -22.64
C LEU A 23 -1.67 -5.86 -23.25
N ARG A 24 -2.29 -6.81 -22.56
CA ARG A 24 -3.47 -7.55 -23.03
C ARG A 24 -4.79 -6.81 -22.86
N LEU A 25 -4.78 -5.66 -22.17
CA LEU A 25 -5.99 -4.87 -22.00
C LEU A 25 -6.62 -4.45 -23.33
N PRO A 26 -7.97 -4.38 -23.40
CA PRO A 26 -8.66 -3.75 -24.51
C PRO A 26 -8.21 -2.29 -24.71
N VAL A 27 -8.27 -1.81 -25.95
CA VAL A 27 -7.88 -0.44 -26.32
C VAL A 27 -8.60 0.61 -25.47
N ALA A 28 -9.90 0.42 -25.19
CA ALA A 28 -10.68 1.32 -24.34
C ALA A 28 -10.12 1.43 -22.91
N GLU A 29 -9.71 0.32 -22.31
CA GLU A 29 -9.08 0.33 -20.97
C GLU A 29 -7.70 0.99 -21.00
N LYS A 30 -6.95 0.86 -22.09
CA LYS A 30 -5.66 1.57 -22.25
C LYS A 30 -5.82 3.09 -22.35
N PHE A 31 -6.91 3.59 -22.94
CA PHE A 31 -7.24 5.02 -22.87
C PHE A 31 -7.58 5.48 -21.45
N ARG A 32 -8.24 4.64 -20.65
CA ARG A 32 -8.45 4.94 -19.22
C ARG A 32 -7.11 4.97 -18.47
N LEU A 33 -6.20 4.05 -18.77
CA LEU A 33 -4.83 4.07 -18.21
C LEU A 33 -4.06 5.35 -18.55
N LEU A 34 -4.23 5.90 -19.76
CA LEU A 34 -3.60 7.16 -20.15
C LEU A 34 -3.97 8.33 -19.22
N GLU A 35 -5.19 8.38 -18.70
CA GLU A 35 -5.60 9.42 -17.75
C GLU A 35 -4.89 9.28 -16.39
N TYR A 36 -4.69 8.06 -15.90
CA TYR A 36 -3.87 7.83 -14.69
C TYR A 36 -2.41 8.17 -14.93
N ILE A 37 -1.86 7.88 -16.12
CA ILE A 37 -0.49 8.24 -16.48
C ILE A 37 -0.30 9.76 -16.47
N LYS A 38 -1.25 10.52 -17.02
CA LYS A 38 -1.24 11.98 -16.97
C LYS A 38 -1.32 12.50 -15.54
N LEU A 39 -2.22 11.94 -14.72
CA LEU A 39 -2.34 12.31 -13.30
C LEU A 39 -1.02 12.12 -12.56
N ILE A 40 -0.39 10.94 -12.69
CA ILE A 40 0.90 10.63 -12.05
C ILE A 40 1.98 11.61 -12.53
N ALA A 41 2.05 11.91 -13.82
CA ALA A 41 3.03 12.84 -14.37
C ALA A 41 2.85 14.27 -13.81
N GLN A 42 1.60 14.72 -13.64
CA GLN A 42 1.31 16.01 -13.01
C GLN A 42 1.70 16.03 -11.52
N GLU A 43 1.44 14.95 -10.80
CA GLU A 43 1.86 14.82 -9.39
C GLU A 43 3.38 14.72 -9.25
N ALA A 44 4.05 14.06 -10.20
CA ALA A 44 5.52 14.04 -10.26
C ALA A 44 6.09 15.45 -10.49
N ALA A 45 5.51 16.22 -11.41
CA ALA A 45 5.93 17.60 -11.64
C ALA A 45 5.73 18.49 -10.40
N TYR A 46 4.62 18.30 -9.67
CA TYR A 46 4.41 18.97 -8.39
C TYR A 46 5.45 18.55 -7.34
N ALA A 47 5.78 17.26 -7.27
CA ALA A 47 6.78 16.73 -6.35
C ALA A 47 8.20 17.22 -6.68
N GLU A 48 8.53 17.46 -7.95
CA GLU A 48 9.81 18.08 -8.34
C GLU A 48 9.93 19.51 -7.80
N GLU A 49 8.84 20.29 -7.86
CA GLU A 49 8.83 21.69 -7.45
C GLU A 49 8.74 21.85 -5.92
N TYR A 50 7.92 21.02 -5.26
CA TYR A 50 7.56 21.20 -3.85
C TYR A 50 7.98 20.05 -2.93
N THR A 51 8.67 19.04 -3.45
CA THR A 51 8.94 17.75 -2.78
C THR A 51 7.68 16.91 -2.56
N TYR A 52 7.84 15.58 -2.65
CA TYR A 52 6.71 14.64 -2.55
C TYR A 52 5.99 14.64 -1.18
N PHE A 53 6.61 15.14 -0.11
CA PHE A 53 5.95 15.34 1.19
C PHE A 53 4.79 16.34 1.15
N ARG A 54 4.82 17.27 0.18
CA ARG A 54 3.80 18.31 0.00
C ARG A 54 2.71 17.92 -0.98
N LEU A 55 2.69 16.67 -1.47
CA LEU A 55 1.65 16.21 -2.40
C LEU A 55 0.23 16.38 -1.85
N LYS A 56 0.04 16.38 -0.53
CA LYS A 56 -1.27 16.68 0.10
C LYS A 56 -1.84 18.07 -0.26
N GLU A 57 -0.99 18.98 -0.73
CA GLU A 57 -1.34 20.36 -1.14
C GLU A 57 -1.56 20.46 -2.66
N SER A 58 -1.24 19.40 -3.41
CA SER A 58 -1.44 19.35 -4.87
C SER A 58 -2.92 19.44 -5.21
N PRO A 59 -3.31 20.21 -6.25
CA PRO A 59 -4.70 20.27 -6.72
C PRO A 59 -5.19 18.92 -7.26
N ASN A 60 -4.29 17.99 -7.52
CA ASN A 60 -4.57 16.66 -8.04
C ASN A 60 -4.74 15.61 -6.94
N TYR A 61 -4.34 15.92 -5.70
CA TYR A 61 -4.29 14.95 -4.59
C TYR A 61 -5.64 14.30 -4.32
N GLU A 62 -6.73 15.06 -4.47
CA GLU A 62 -8.11 14.62 -4.22
C GLU A 62 -8.82 14.04 -5.45
N LYS A 63 -8.21 14.08 -6.64
CA LYS A 63 -8.91 13.83 -7.91
C LYS A 63 -9.24 12.36 -8.20
N ASP A 64 -8.40 11.42 -7.76
CA ASP A 64 -8.62 9.99 -7.99
C ASP A 64 -8.52 9.17 -6.70
N ARG A 65 -9.53 8.34 -6.44
CA ARG A 65 -9.60 7.54 -5.21
C ARG A 65 -8.50 6.49 -5.12
N THR A 66 -8.06 5.93 -6.24
CA THR A 66 -7.04 4.87 -6.24
C THR A 66 -5.64 5.46 -6.05
N TYR A 67 -5.35 6.60 -6.66
CA TYR A 67 -4.14 7.38 -6.38
C TYR A 67 -4.03 7.72 -4.89
N LYS A 68 -5.15 8.14 -4.26
CA LYS A 68 -5.20 8.43 -2.81
C LYS A 68 -4.94 7.25 -1.88
N LEU A 69 -4.93 6.02 -2.39
CA LEU A 69 -4.49 4.87 -1.59
C LEU A 69 -2.96 4.87 -1.43
N LEU A 70 -2.24 5.34 -2.44
CA LEU A 70 -0.78 5.25 -2.52
C LEU A 70 -0.08 6.57 -2.24
N ALA A 71 -0.69 7.70 -2.58
CA ALA A 71 -0.13 9.04 -2.36
C ALA A 71 0.24 9.33 -0.89
N PRO A 72 -0.53 8.89 0.13
CA PRO A 72 -0.12 9.07 1.52
C PRO A 72 1.20 8.37 1.88
N LEU A 73 1.57 7.27 1.19
CA LEU A 73 2.86 6.62 1.41
C LEU A 73 4.03 7.55 1.06
N LEU A 74 3.88 8.37 0.02
CA LEU A 74 4.84 9.42 -0.32
C LEU A 74 4.85 10.51 0.75
N VAL A 75 3.67 11.03 1.09
CA VAL A 75 3.51 12.13 2.05
C VAL A 75 4.14 11.80 3.42
N HIS A 76 4.05 10.54 3.86
CA HIS A 76 4.56 10.08 5.14
C HIS A 76 5.99 9.52 5.10
N ASP A 77 6.73 9.75 4.02
CA ASP A 77 8.10 9.26 3.85
C ASP A 77 8.27 7.75 4.02
N VAL A 78 7.30 6.95 3.56
CA VAL A 78 7.45 5.49 3.65
C VAL A 78 8.66 5.05 2.83
N SER A 79 9.42 4.09 3.36
CA SER A 79 10.60 3.55 2.68
C SER A 79 10.21 2.93 1.33
N PHE A 80 11.12 3.00 0.35
CA PHE A 80 10.87 2.43 -0.98
C PHE A 80 10.49 0.95 -0.91
N ASP A 81 11.20 0.16 -0.09
CA ASP A 81 10.97 -1.28 0.05
C ASP A 81 9.60 -1.58 0.65
N ASP A 82 9.18 -0.84 1.69
CA ASP A 82 7.87 -1.04 2.28
C ASP A 82 6.75 -0.58 1.31
N MET A 83 6.94 0.54 0.59
CA MET A 83 6.00 0.98 -0.46
C MET A 83 5.82 -0.09 -1.52
N ARG A 84 6.93 -0.63 -2.04
CA ARG A 84 6.92 -1.66 -3.07
C ARG A 84 6.20 -2.90 -2.58
N ARG A 85 6.46 -3.34 -1.35
CA ARG A 85 5.78 -4.50 -0.76
C ARG A 85 4.27 -4.28 -0.61
N ILE A 86 3.86 -3.12 -0.11
CA ILE A 86 2.44 -2.74 0.01
C ILE A 86 1.77 -2.79 -1.37
N ILE A 87 2.42 -2.25 -2.40
CA ILE A 87 1.91 -2.26 -3.78
C ILE A 87 1.77 -3.69 -4.30
N LEU A 88 2.79 -4.53 -4.13
CA LEU A 88 2.77 -5.92 -4.59
C LEU A 88 1.68 -6.74 -3.88
N ASN A 89 1.46 -6.54 -2.58
CA ASN A 89 0.37 -7.19 -1.85
C ASN A 89 -1.01 -6.82 -2.44
N TYR A 90 -1.24 -5.53 -2.72
CA TYR A 90 -2.47 -5.09 -3.36
C TYR A 90 -2.65 -5.67 -4.78
N LEU A 91 -1.58 -5.72 -5.57
CA LEU A 91 -1.59 -6.35 -6.89
C LEU A 91 -1.96 -7.84 -6.82
N TYR A 92 -1.40 -8.57 -5.86
CA TYR A 92 -1.78 -9.96 -5.61
C TYR A 92 -3.28 -10.11 -5.31
N LYS A 93 -3.87 -9.19 -4.54
CA LYS A 93 -5.31 -9.19 -4.27
C LYS A 93 -6.17 -8.86 -5.49
N PHE A 94 -5.60 -8.20 -6.50
CA PHE A 94 -6.25 -7.93 -7.77
C PHE A 94 -6.00 -8.98 -8.85
N GLN A 95 -5.44 -10.14 -8.49
CA GLN A 95 -5.12 -11.20 -9.44
C GLN A 95 -6.30 -11.62 -10.34
N MET A 96 -7.54 -11.51 -9.85
CA MET A 96 -8.74 -11.91 -10.58
C MET A 96 -9.24 -10.91 -11.64
N SER A 97 -8.64 -9.71 -11.74
CA SER A 97 -9.07 -8.71 -12.74
C SER A 97 -7.89 -7.98 -13.36
N ASP A 98 -7.68 -8.19 -14.65
CA ASP A 98 -6.62 -7.51 -15.41
C ASP A 98 -6.81 -5.99 -15.42
N THR A 99 -8.05 -5.50 -15.46
CA THR A 99 -8.35 -4.06 -15.44
C THR A 99 -7.95 -3.43 -14.10
N TYR A 100 -8.39 -4.00 -12.97
CA TYR A 100 -8.03 -3.46 -11.65
C TYR A 100 -6.55 -3.63 -11.34
N TYR A 101 -5.98 -4.78 -11.69
CA TYR A 101 -4.55 -5.03 -11.57
C TYR A 101 -3.75 -3.98 -12.36
N SER A 102 -4.08 -3.76 -13.62
CA SER A 102 -3.34 -2.84 -14.49
C SER A 102 -3.49 -1.38 -14.05
N LYS A 103 -4.69 -0.95 -13.62
CA LYS A 103 -4.91 0.38 -13.04
C LYS A 103 -4.00 0.58 -11.82
N PHE A 104 -4.00 -0.38 -10.90
CA PHE A 104 -3.20 -0.29 -9.68
C PHE A 104 -1.70 -0.40 -9.97
N ALA A 105 -1.29 -1.22 -10.94
CA ALA A 105 0.10 -1.38 -11.35
C ALA A 105 0.67 -0.08 -11.93
N ILE A 106 -0.05 0.59 -12.82
CA ILE A 106 0.37 1.88 -13.38
C ILE A 106 0.53 2.93 -12.27
N LEU A 107 -0.44 3.03 -11.36
CA LEU A 107 -0.36 3.94 -10.21
C LEU A 107 0.80 3.60 -9.27
N GLY A 108 0.98 2.31 -8.95
CA GLY A 108 2.06 1.81 -8.10
C GLY A 108 3.44 2.11 -8.66
N ILE A 109 3.67 1.78 -9.94
CA ILE A 109 4.92 2.08 -10.65
C ILE A 109 5.18 3.59 -10.65
N GLY A 110 4.16 4.39 -10.96
CA GLY A 110 4.26 5.85 -10.97
C GLY A 110 4.67 6.43 -9.62
N VAL A 111 3.99 6.01 -8.55
CA VAL A 111 4.29 6.43 -7.18
C VAL A 111 5.69 6.00 -6.73
N LEU A 112 6.15 4.80 -7.10
CA LEU A 112 7.51 4.34 -6.80
C LEU A 112 8.56 5.14 -7.57
N PHE A 113 8.29 5.55 -8.81
CA PHE A 113 9.19 6.44 -9.54
C PHE A 113 9.26 7.84 -8.93
N ILE A 114 8.14 8.40 -8.46
CA ILE A 114 8.14 9.66 -7.70
C ILE A 114 9.01 9.52 -6.45
N LYS A 115 8.87 8.41 -5.69
CA LYS A 115 9.70 8.15 -4.51
C LYS A 115 11.20 8.09 -4.83
N ARG A 116 11.54 7.56 -6.02
CA ARG A 116 12.92 7.48 -6.53
C ARG A 116 13.43 8.79 -7.13
N GLY A 117 12.63 9.85 -7.16
CA GLY A 117 13.04 11.16 -7.69
C GLY A 117 13.23 11.17 -9.21
N ILE A 118 12.50 10.32 -9.93
CA ILE A 118 12.49 10.33 -11.39
C ILE A 118 11.65 11.51 -11.88
N ASP A 119 12.15 12.23 -12.89
CA ASP A 119 11.44 13.37 -13.44
C ASP A 119 10.14 12.95 -14.16
N SER A 120 9.17 13.85 -14.12
CA SER A 120 7.81 13.72 -14.61
C SER A 120 7.73 13.35 -16.08
N TYR A 121 8.63 13.90 -16.91
CA TYR A 121 8.71 13.57 -18.33
C TYR A 121 9.14 12.10 -18.52
N THR A 122 10.20 11.68 -17.83
CA THR A 122 10.66 10.28 -17.85
C THR A 122 9.59 9.33 -17.32
N ILE A 123 8.90 9.68 -16.23
CA ILE A 123 7.78 8.90 -15.69
C ILE A 123 6.67 8.75 -16.73
N PHE A 124 6.23 9.86 -17.32
CA PHE A 124 5.16 9.88 -18.31
C PHE A 124 5.47 8.95 -19.48
N HIS A 125 6.65 9.11 -20.10
CA HIS A 125 7.04 8.28 -21.24
C HIS A 125 7.28 6.82 -20.87
N THR A 126 7.83 6.55 -19.69
CA THR A 126 8.06 5.17 -19.23
C THR A 126 6.74 4.43 -19.04
N LEU A 127 5.76 5.06 -18.38
CA LEU A 127 4.43 4.48 -18.19
C LEU A 127 3.65 4.38 -19.51
N LEU A 128 3.75 5.39 -20.39
CA LEU A 128 3.12 5.37 -21.70
C LEU A 128 3.61 4.19 -22.55
N CYS A 129 4.91 3.91 -22.52
CA CYS A 129 5.51 2.74 -23.17
C CYS A 129 4.93 1.41 -22.67
N MET A 130 4.41 1.33 -21.44
CA MET A 130 3.79 0.12 -20.90
C MET A 130 2.44 -0.23 -21.53
N LEU A 131 1.78 0.72 -22.21
CA LEU A 131 0.52 0.45 -22.93
C LEU A 131 0.73 -0.38 -24.21
N GLY A 132 1.97 -0.51 -24.66
CA GLY A 132 2.40 -1.37 -25.77
C GLY A 132 2.45 -0.65 -27.12
N VAL A 133 3.38 -1.08 -27.96
CA VAL A 133 3.71 -0.44 -29.26
C VAL A 133 2.48 -0.27 -30.15
N HIS A 134 1.66 -1.32 -30.30
CA HIS A 134 0.45 -1.27 -31.13
C HIS A 134 -0.55 -0.19 -30.67
N PHE A 135 -0.74 -0.01 -29.36
CA PHE A 135 -1.58 1.08 -28.86
C PHE A 135 -0.98 2.45 -29.22
N LEU A 136 0.32 2.61 -29.04
CA LEU A 136 1.02 3.86 -29.31
C LEU A 136 1.01 4.27 -30.78
N THR A 137 1.19 3.30 -31.69
CA THR A 137 1.28 3.58 -33.13
C THR A 137 -0.09 3.70 -33.79
N GLU A 138 -1.08 2.91 -33.37
CA GLU A 138 -2.34 2.80 -34.10
C GLU A 138 -3.51 3.53 -33.43
N ASN A 139 -3.46 3.69 -32.11
CA ASN A 139 -4.60 4.16 -31.31
C ASN A 139 -4.36 5.51 -30.65
N LEU A 140 -3.13 5.84 -30.22
CA LEU A 140 -2.84 7.06 -29.44
C LEU A 140 -3.32 8.36 -30.11
N ARG A 141 -3.35 8.42 -31.46
CA ARG A 141 -3.90 9.55 -32.23
C ARG A 141 -5.36 9.89 -31.91
N PHE A 142 -6.10 8.94 -31.32
CA PHE A 142 -7.49 9.13 -30.91
C PHE A 142 -7.62 9.65 -29.47
N ALA A 143 -6.51 9.89 -28.76
CA ALA A 143 -6.54 10.52 -27.45
C ALA A 143 -7.16 11.93 -27.55
N GLY A 144 -8.19 12.21 -26.75
CA GLY A 144 -8.90 13.50 -26.76
C GLY A 144 -10.13 13.56 -27.67
N TYR A 145 -10.33 12.56 -28.55
CA TYR A 145 -11.66 12.32 -29.09
C TYR A 145 -12.51 11.76 -27.96
N LYS A 146 -13.72 12.31 -27.75
CA LYS A 146 -14.70 11.77 -26.79
C LYS A 146 -15.11 10.36 -27.24
N LEU A 147 -14.25 9.38 -27.00
CA LEU A 147 -14.72 8.01 -26.76
C LEU A 147 -15.67 8.17 -25.58
N ALA A 148 -16.93 7.84 -25.78
CA ALA A 148 -17.92 7.84 -24.74
C ALA A 148 -17.37 6.93 -23.64
N PHE A 149 -16.79 7.54 -22.62
CA PHE A 149 -16.47 6.88 -21.38
C PHE A 149 -17.83 6.55 -20.78
N GLU A 150 -18.37 5.39 -21.15
CA GLU A 150 -19.37 4.75 -20.30
C GLU A 150 -18.76 4.74 -18.91
N GLU A 151 -19.55 5.30 -17.99
CA GLU A 151 -19.26 5.53 -16.58
C GLU A 151 -18.28 4.48 -16.08
N GLU A 152 -17.25 4.89 -15.30
CA GLU A 152 -16.61 3.94 -14.39
C GLU A 152 -17.75 3.10 -13.84
N ILE A 153 -17.78 1.81 -14.18
CA ILE A 153 -18.76 0.91 -13.61
C ILE A 153 -18.55 1.16 -12.13
N LYS A 154 -19.52 1.84 -11.50
CA LYS A 154 -19.64 1.90 -10.06
C LYS A 154 -19.91 0.47 -9.71
N ILE A 155 -18.85 -0.31 -9.65
CA ILE A 155 -18.74 -1.37 -8.69
C ILE A 155 -18.61 -0.61 -7.36
N ASP A 156 -19.72 0.03 -6.96
CA ASP A 156 -20.21 -0.12 -5.60
C ASP A 156 -20.46 -1.63 -5.45
N SER A 157 -19.37 -2.41 -5.44
CA SER A 157 -19.35 -3.54 -4.55
C SER A 157 -19.32 -2.87 -3.18
N ILE A 158 -20.53 -2.57 -2.73
CA ILE A 158 -20.92 -2.87 -1.36
C ILE A 158 -20.52 -4.33 -1.18
N ILE A 159 -19.23 -4.61 -0.96
CA ILE A 159 -18.85 -5.91 -0.48
C ILE A 159 -19.36 -5.91 0.95
N ARG A 160 -20.49 -6.61 1.12
CA ARG A 160 -21.20 -6.78 2.39
C ARG A 160 -20.23 -7.30 3.44
N TYR A 161 -19.77 -6.44 4.35
CA TYR A 161 -18.86 -6.86 5.43
C TYR A 161 -19.08 -6.13 6.76
N LYS A 162 -20.32 -5.82 7.15
CA LYS A 162 -20.54 -5.03 8.38
C LYS A 162 -20.04 -5.69 9.68
N GLU A 163 -20.21 -7.00 9.87
CA GLU A 163 -19.73 -7.69 11.09
C GLU A 163 -18.26 -8.10 10.97
N TYR A 164 -17.83 -8.51 9.77
CA TYR A 164 -16.45 -8.87 9.45
C TYR A 164 -15.49 -7.66 9.56
N GLU A 165 -15.94 -6.46 9.17
CA GLU A 165 -15.14 -5.24 9.27
C GLU A 165 -14.83 -4.87 10.72
N ASN A 166 -15.74 -5.14 11.66
CA ASN A 166 -15.52 -4.81 13.07
C ASN A 166 -14.40 -5.65 13.68
N THR A 167 -14.36 -6.96 13.44
CA THR A 167 -13.28 -7.82 13.93
C THR A 167 -11.94 -7.42 13.33
N TYR A 168 -11.86 -7.26 12.00
CA TYR A 168 -10.64 -6.82 11.32
C TYR A 168 -10.17 -5.46 11.80
N ARG A 169 -11.09 -4.49 11.91
CA ARG A 169 -10.80 -3.15 12.42
C ARG A 169 -10.28 -3.21 13.85
N ASN A 170 -10.98 -3.91 14.73
CA ASN A 170 -10.61 -4.04 16.13
C ASN A 170 -9.19 -4.62 16.26
N THR A 171 -8.93 -5.75 15.62
CA THR A 171 -7.63 -6.42 15.65
C THR A 171 -6.54 -5.54 15.03
N LYS A 172 -6.82 -4.89 13.89
CA LYS A 172 -5.90 -3.93 13.27
C LYS A 172 -5.50 -2.82 14.25
N TYR A 173 -6.47 -2.14 14.86
CA TYR A 173 -6.19 -1.03 15.77
C TYR A 173 -5.52 -1.49 17.07
N HIS A 174 -5.81 -2.69 17.56
CA HIS A 174 -5.06 -3.31 18.66
C HIS A 174 -3.60 -3.58 18.26
N LEU A 175 -3.34 -4.09 17.05
CA LEU A 175 -1.98 -4.29 16.55
C LEU A 175 -1.23 -2.97 16.32
N LEU A 176 -1.92 -1.92 15.85
CA LEU A 176 -1.36 -0.57 15.74
C LEU A 176 -0.99 -0.02 17.13
N ALA A 177 -1.88 -0.15 18.11
CA ALA A 177 -1.64 0.25 19.49
C ALA A 177 -0.48 -0.53 20.13
N LEU A 178 -0.39 -1.85 19.86
CA LEU A 178 0.74 -2.68 20.28
C LEU A 178 2.06 -2.18 19.68
N GLY A 179 2.04 -1.73 18.42
CA GLY A 179 3.20 -1.09 17.78
C GLY A 179 3.61 0.22 18.45
N LEU A 180 2.65 1.04 18.86
CA LEU A 180 2.92 2.25 19.65
C LEU A 180 3.49 1.91 21.03
N LEU A 181 2.93 0.91 21.71
CA LEU A 181 3.43 0.43 23.00
C LEU A 181 4.89 -0.01 22.90
N HIS A 182 5.24 -0.79 21.86
CA HIS A 182 6.63 -1.21 21.63
C HIS A 182 7.59 -0.02 21.39
N ARG A 183 7.10 1.05 20.78
CA ARG A 183 7.90 2.25 20.48
C ARG A 183 8.08 3.15 21.70
N GLU A 184 7.03 3.33 22.49
CA GLU A 184 7.00 4.24 23.63
C GLU A 184 7.60 3.58 24.88
N GLU A 185 7.21 2.34 25.18
CA GLU A 185 7.54 1.64 26.44
C GLU A 185 8.57 0.51 26.27
N GLY A 186 8.87 0.13 25.02
CA GLY A 186 9.87 -0.88 24.69
C GLY A 186 9.34 -2.32 24.62
N LYS A 187 10.25 -3.25 24.32
CA LYS A 187 9.92 -4.66 24.06
C LYS A 187 9.37 -5.37 25.31
N ALA A 188 9.91 -5.05 26.49
CA ALA A 188 9.49 -5.71 27.74
C ALA A 188 8.01 -5.47 28.06
N ALA A 189 7.54 -4.22 27.97
CA ALA A 189 6.13 -3.89 28.17
C ALA A 189 5.22 -4.54 27.12
N MET A 190 5.68 -4.63 25.86
CA MET A 190 4.97 -5.35 24.81
C MET A 190 4.90 -6.86 25.08
N ASP A 191 6.00 -7.49 25.50
CA ASP A 191 6.05 -8.91 25.86
C ASP A 191 5.07 -9.21 27.01
N GLU A 192 5.09 -8.38 28.05
CA GLU A 192 4.18 -8.49 29.19
C GLU A 192 2.72 -8.39 28.77
N PHE A 193 2.39 -7.41 27.92
CA PHE A 193 1.05 -7.27 27.36
C PHE A 193 0.63 -8.50 26.56
N MET A 194 1.52 -8.99 25.69
CA MET A 194 1.25 -10.16 24.85
C MET A 194 1.00 -11.42 25.68
N LEU A 195 1.77 -11.62 26.75
CA LEU A 195 1.65 -12.79 27.63
C LEU A 195 0.44 -12.75 28.56
N HIS A 196 0.10 -11.57 29.11
CA HIS A 196 -0.87 -11.48 30.22
C HIS A 196 -2.18 -10.76 29.88
N HIS A 197 -2.23 -9.98 28.79
CA HIS A 197 -3.37 -9.12 28.50
C HIS A 197 -3.96 -9.28 27.09
N CYS A 198 -3.18 -9.79 26.13
CA CYS A 198 -3.72 -10.19 24.83
C CYS A 198 -4.67 -11.39 25.03
N LYS A 199 -5.91 -11.27 24.54
CA LYS A 199 -6.90 -12.36 24.64
C LYS A 199 -6.98 -13.21 23.37
N GLU A 200 -6.37 -12.75 22.29
CA GLU A 200 -6.47 -13.41 20.99
C GLU A 200 -5.31 -14.40 20.84
N GLU A 201 -5.58 -15.67 21.14
CA GLU A 201 -4.58 -16.76 21.14
C GLU A 201 -3.78 -16.84 19.83
N LYS A 202 -4.44 -16.56 18.70
CA LYS A 202 -3.81 -16.55 17.39
C LYS A 202 -2.76 -15.44 17.26
N VAL A 203 -3.05 -14.25 17.76
CA VAL A 203 -2.11 -13.12 17.77
C VAL A 203 -0.93 -13.44 18.68
N GLN A 204 -1.18 -14.05 19.85
CA GLN A 204 -0.13 -14.51 20.76
C GLN A 204 0.79 -15.55 20.12
N LEU A 205 0.22 -16.59 19.52
CA LEU A 205 0.98 -17.66 18.87
C LEU A 205 1.88 -17.12 17.75
N LEU A 206 1.31 -16.34 16.84
CA LEU A 206 2.05 -15.76 15.72
C LEU A 206 3.12 -14.75 16.19
N TYR A 207 2.85 -14.03 17.27
CA TYR A 207 3.83 -13.15 17.89
C TYR A 207 5.02 -13.92 18.42
N HIS A 208 4.80 -15.00 19.18
CA HIS A 208 5.87 -15.82 19.72
C HIS A 208 6.72 -16.43 18.60
N ILE A 209 6.09 -17.00 17.57
CA ILE A 209 6.79 -17.53 16.40
C ILE A 209 7.69 -16.47 15.76
N LEU A 210 7.20 -15.26 15.54
CA LEU A 210 7.98 -14.22 14.84
C LEU A 210 9.05 -13.55 15.73
N SER A 211 8.76 -13.40 17.03
CA SER A 211 9.61 -12.64 17.96
C SER A 211 10.83 -13.43 18.43
N GLU A 212 10.75 -14.76 18.49
CA GLU A 212 11.85 -15.65 18.89
C GLU A 212 12.88 -15.89 17.79
N LEU A 213 12.52 -15.63 16.52
CA LEU A 213 13.42 -15.81 15.39
C LEU A 213 14.50 -14.72 15.35
N PRO A 214 15.74 -15.03 14.93
CA PRO A 214 16.78 -14.02 14.72
C PRO A 214 16.32 -12.89 13.77
N PRO A 215 16.66 -11.62 14.05
CA PRO A 215 16.34 -10.52 13.15
C PRO A 215 17.05 -10.69 11.80
N GLY A 216 16.47 -10.09 10.75
CA GLY A 216 17.04 -10.13 9.40
C GLY A 216 16.35 -11.13 8.47
N GLU A 217 17.13 -11.78 7.62
CA GLU A 217 16.64 -12.59 6.50
C GLU A 217 15.80 -13.79 6.95
N TYR A 218 16.19 -14.46 8.05
CA TYR A 218 15.46 -15.61 8.58
C TYR A 218 14.02 -15.25 8.99
N ARG A 219 13.85 -14.19 9.79
CA ARG A 219 12.51 -13.75 10.20
C ARG A 219 11.67 -13.29 9.00
N LEU A 220 12.28 -12.63 8.02
CA LEU A 220 11.60 -12.24 6.78
C LEU A 220 11.17 -13.46 5.96
N ALA A 221 12.03 -14.46 5.83
CA ALA A 221 11.73 -15.70 5.11
C ALA A 221 10.59 -16.48 5.78
N THR A 222 10.64 -16.63 7.12
CA THR A 222 9.54 -17.26 7.87
C THR A 222 8.25 -16.48 7.73
N PHE A 223 8.29 -15.15 7.87
CA PHE A 223 7.12 -14.32 7.64
C PHE A 223 6.52 -14.55 6.24
N ASN A 224 7.34 -14.53 5.19
CA ASN A 224 6.86 -14.74 3.81
C ASN A 224 6.29 -16.16 3.62
N SER A 225 6.88 -17.18 4.25
CA SER A 225 6.38 -18.55 4.22
C SER A 225 4.99 -18.68 4.85
N LEU A 226 4.78 -18.04 6.00
CA LEU A 226 3.50 -18.05 6.70
C LEU A 226 2.39 -17.36 5.90
N LEU A 227 2.72 -16.36 5.08
CA LEU A 227 1.72 -15.68 4.23
C LEU A 227 1.14 -16.58 3.12
N VAL A 228 1.92 -17.51 2.58
CA VAL A 228 1.49 -18.33 1.42
C VAL A 228 0.37 -19.30 1.78
N GLY A 229 0.24 -19.66 3.06
CA GLY A 229 -0.78 -20.60 3.56
C GLY A 229 -1.92 -19.97 4.35
N GLY A 230 -1.87 -18.67 4.64
CA GLY A 230 -2.83 -17.99 5.51
C GLY A 230 -4.05 -17.45 4.76
N ASP A 231 -5.19 -17.37 5.45
CA ASP A 231 -6.34 -16.58 4.97
C ASP A 231 -6.05 -15.06 5.10
N ASP A 232 -6.96 -14.22 4.60
CA ASP A 232 -6.79 -12.77 4.63
C ASP A 232 -6.62 -12.22 6.06
N TYR A 233 -7.32 -12.79 7.05
CA TYR A 233 -7.25 -12.34 8.44
C TYR A 233 -5.88 -12.65 9.04
N ASP A 234 -5.39 -13.86 8.80
CA ASP A 234 -4.11 -14.33 9.28
C ASP A 234 -2.97 -13.54 8.66
N ASN A 235 -3.07 -13.27 7.36
CA ASN A 235 -2.11 -12.44 6.65
C ASN A 235 -2.09 -11.01 7.19
N MET A 236 -3.24 -10.45 7.57
CA MET A 236 -3.32 -9.15 8.24
C MET A 236 -2.63 -9.17 9.61
N ILE A 237 -2.92 -10.16 10.45
CA ILE A 237 -2.31 -10.30 11.78
C ILE A 237 -0.79 -10.43 11.65
N LEU A 238 -0.33 -11.33 10.79
CA LEU A 238 1.09 -11.53 10.50
C LEU A 238 1.75 -10.21 10.07
N ALA A 239 1.14 -9.48 9.13
CA ALA A 239 1.65 -8.20 8.66
C ALA A 239 1.74 -7.16 9.79
N GLY A 240 0.71 -7.08 10.64
CA GLY A 240 0.71 -6.21 11.80
C GLY A 240 1.83 -6.57 12.77
N LEU A 241 1.91 -7.83 13.21
CA LEU A 241 2.93 -8.32 14.13
C LEU A 241 4.35 -8.14 13.61
N TYR A 242 4.59 -8.45 12.33
CA TYR A 242 5.88 -8.22 11.69
C TYR A 242 6.26 -6.73 11.68
N SER A 243 5.28 -5.85 11.44
CA SER A 243 5.48 -4.40 11.46
C SER A 243 5.80 -3.90 12.87
N VAL A 244 5.10 -4.43 13.90
CA VAL A 244 5.34 -4.17 15.32
C VAL A 244 6.77 -4.58 15.72
N ILE A 245 7.18 -5.82 15.39
CA ILE A 245 8.50 -6.35 15.75
C ILE A 245 9.62 -5.54 15.09
N ARG A 246 9.43 -5.08 13.84
CA ARG A 246 10.37 -4.21 13.12
C ARG A 246 10.33 -2.75 13.57
N LYS A 247 9.44 -2.38 14.50
CA LYS A 247 9.20 -0.98 14.92
C LYS A 247 8.85 -0.07 13.74
N SER A 248 8.08 -0.58 12.77
CA SER A 248 7.63 0.18 11.60
C SER A 248 6.72 1.34 12.00
N THR A 249 6.63 2.39 11.19
CA THR A 249 5.73 3.53 11.49
C THR A 249 4.28 3.08 11.55
N LEU A 250 3.46 3.86 12.27
CA LEU A 250 2.01 3.61 12.34
C LEU A 250 1.42 3.50 10.94
N MET A 251 1.81 4.43 10.04
CA MET A 251 1.34 4.44 8.65
C MET A 251 1.82 3.22 7.87
N VAL A 252 3.09 2.82 7.99
CA VAL A 252 3.57 1.60 7.33
C VAL A 252 2.80 0.38 7.81
N SER A 253 2.62 0.24 9.12
CA SER A 253 1.88 -0.87 9.72
C SER A 253 0.44 -0.92 9.21
N HIS A 254 -0.24 0.24 9.18
CA HIS A 254 -1.61 0.38 8.68
C HIS A 254 -1.73 -0.04 7.21
N TYR A 255 -0.88 0.48 6.34
CA TYR A 255 -0.93 0.16 4.91
C TYR A 255 -0.51 -1.28 4.61
N MET A 256 0.46 -1.82 5.35
CA MET A 256 0.83 -3.23 5.22
C MET A 256 -0.36 -4.14 5.55
N MET A 257 -1.05 -3.90 6.67
CA MET A 257 -2.24 -4.66 7.05
C MET A 257 -3.38 -4.52 6.05
N ASN A 258 -3.70 -3.29 5.60
CA ASN A 258 -4.76 -3.08 4.61
C ASN A 258 -4.46 -3.77 3.26
N SER A 259 -3.19 -3.79 2.84
CA SER A 259 -2.77 -4.44 1.60
C SER A 259 -2.94 -5.96 1.64
N MET A 260 -2.79 -6.60 2.81
CA MET A 260 -2.96 -8.05 2.99
C MET A 260 -4.40 -8.54 2.85
N ILE A 261 -5.37 -7.62 2.89
CA ILE A 261 -6.80 -7.93 2.84
C ILE A 261 -7.49 -7.27 1.65
N GLY A 262 -6.72 -6.58 0.79
CA GLY A 262 -7.25 -5.84 -0.35
C GLY A 262 -8.27 -4.77 0.07
N LYS A 263 -8.13 -4.18 1.26
CA LYS A 263 -9.10 -3.19 1.74
C LYS A 263 -8.83 -1.82 1.12
N TYR A 264 -9.87 -1.29 0.48
CA TYR A 264 -9.94 0.01 -0.20
C TYR A 264 -11.01 0.94 0.40
N SER A 265 -11.44 0.71 1.65
CA SER A 265 -12.59 1.42 2.20
C SER A 265 -12.27 2.87 2.57
N HIS A 266 -13.29 3.74 2.46
CA HIS A 266 -13.25 5.16 2.85
C HIS A 266 -12.82 5.40 4.31
N PHE A 267 -12.91 4.39 5.18
CA PHE A 267 -12.69 4.52 6.62
C PHE A 267 -11.23 4.73 7.02
N ASP A 268 -10.29 4.50 6.10
CA ASP A 268 -8.85 4.40 6.40
C ASP A 268 -7.99 5.45 5.66
N LEU A 269 -8.64 6.44 5.03
CA LEU A 269 -8.01 7.47 4.18
C LEU A 269 -7.49 8.70 4.94
N ARG A 270 -7.74 8.79 6.26
CA ARG A 270 -7.31 9.94 7.09
C ARG A 270 -6.31 9.46 8.15
N PRO A 271 -5.01 9.64 7.93
CA PRO A 271 -3.95 9.27 8.87
C PRO A 271 -4.23 9.71 10.31
N GLU A 272 -4.83 10.90 10.49
CA GLU A 272 -5.12 11.49 11.81
C GLU A 272 -6.16 10.69 12.59
N ARG A 273 -7.16 10.12 11.89
CA ARG A 273 -8.15 9.25 12.52
C ARG A 273 -7.54 7.92 12.94
N VAL A 274 -6.64 7.40 12.12
CA VAL A 274 -5.93 6.15 12.42
C VAL A 274 -5.08 6.31 13.68
N GLU A 275 -4.35 7.42 13.80
CA GLU A 275 -3.55 7.71 14.98
C GLU A 275 -4.40 7.92 16.24
N ALA A 276 -5.49 8.68 16.14
CA ALA A 276 -6.38 8.92 17.27
C ALA A 276 -6.94 7.61 17.85
N GLU A 277 -7.48 6.73 17.00
CA GLU A 277 -8.02 5.43 17.43
C GLU A 277 -6.94 4.52 18.03
N ALA A 278 -5.75 4.47 17.42
CA ALA A 278 -4.64 3.67 17.95
C ALA A 278 -4.17 4.19 19.32
N ARG A 279 -4.14 5.51 19.53
CA ARG A 279 -3.76 6.13 20.81
C ARG A 279 -4.80 5.92 21.91
N GLU A 280 -6.09 5.92 21.57
CA GLU A 280 -7.15 5.60 22.53
C GLU A 280 -6.99 4.17 23.07
N ILE A 281 -6.74 3.20 22.18
CA ILE A 281 -6.50 1.81 22.60
C ILE A 281 -5.18 1.69 23.38
N LEU A 282 -4.13 2.40 22.97
CA LEU A 282 -2.84 2.42 23.68
C LEU A 282 -3.00 2.86 25.14
N ALA A 283 -3.81 3.89 25.41
CA ALA A 283 -4.06 4.34 26.78
C ALA A 283 -4.68 3.22 27.64
N SER A 284 -5.61 2.45 27.08
CA SER A 284 -6.17 1.25 27.73
C SER A 284 -5.13 0.15 27.95
N MET A 285 -4.20 -0.05 27.00
CA MET A 285 -3.09 -1.00 27.16
C MET A 285 -2.13 -0.60 28.28
N LYS A 286 -1.71 0.68 28.32
CA LYS A 286 -0.85 1.22 29.38
C LYS A 286 -1.49 1.10 30.76
N SER A 287 -2.78 1.42 30.87
CA SER A 287 -3.53 1.26 32.12
C SER A 287 -3.52 -0.18 32.65
N LYS A 288 -3.63 -1.19 31.78
CA LYS A 288 -3.55 -2.61 32.18
C LYS A 288 -2.17 -3.01 32.72
N LEU A 289 -1.12 -2.38 32.22
CA LEU A 289 0.27 -2.58 32.64
C LEU A 289 0.68 -1.69 33.83
N GLY A 290 -0.21 -0.83 34.33
CA GLY A 290 0.13 0.15 35.36
C GLY A 290 1.11 1.25 34.91
N LEU A 291 1.18 1.51 33.60
CA LEU A 291 2.02 2.55 32.98
C LEU A 291 1.24 3.86 32.86
N GLN A 292 1.96 5.00 32.95
CA GLN A 292 1.40 6.35 32.81
C GLN A 292 1.43 6.86 31.36
#